data_AF-A0A3D4PNZ8-F1
#
_entry.id   AF-A0A3D4PNZ8-F1
#
_cell.length_a   1.000
_cell.length_b   1.000
_cell.length_c   1.000
_cell.angle_alpha   90.00
_cell.angle_beta   90.00
_cell.angle_gamma   90.00
#
_symmetry.space_group_name_H-M   'P 1'
#
loop_
_entity.id
_entity.type
_entity.pdbx_description
1 polymer ?
#
loop_
_entity_poly.entity_id
_entity_poly.type
_entity_poly.pdbx_seq_one_letter_code
_entity_poly.pdbx_strand_id
1 'polypeptide(L)'
;MRVSELAETAEAVAATSSRLAKTDALARLLTRAEPDEIPVITGLLLAAPRQGRLGVGRRGIAALDVPHAAEPTLTIADVDHVLEELVGASGSGSAAVRTG
;
A
#
# COMPACT_ATOMS: atom_id res chain seq x y z
N MET A 1 11.92 -0.02 1.97
CA MET A 1 11.56 0.27 0.56
C MET A 1 10.52 1.39 0.46
N ARG A 2 10.53 2.21 -0.61
CA ARG A 2 9.51 3.26 -0.83
C ARG A 2 8.26 2.72 -1.54
N VAL A 3 7.11 3.32 -1.26
CA VAL A 3 5.84 2.98 -1.95
C VAL A 3 5.89 3.30 -3.45
N SER A 4 6.65 4.32 -3.86
CA SER A 4 6.81 4.66 -5.27
C SER A 4 7.43 3.52 -6.08
N GLU A 5 8.42 2.82 -5.51
CA GLU A 5 9.07 1.67 -6.18
C GLU A 5 8.09 0.50 -6.38
N LEU A 6 7.20 0.29 -5.42
CA LEU A 6 6.13 -0.69 -5.52
C LEU A 6 5.13 -0.31 -6.63
N ALA A 7 4.73 0.96 -6.68
CA ALA A 7 3.81 1.47 -7.69
C ALA A 7 4.40 1.36 -9.12
N GLU A 8 5.67 1.75 -9.29
CA GLU A 8 6.40 1.60 -10.55
C GLU A 8 6.47 0.13 -11.00
N THR A 9 6.72 -0.78 -10.07
CA THR A 9 6.72 -2.23 -10.37
C THR A 9 5.33 -2.72 -10.78
N ALA A 10 4.28 -2.29 -10.08
CA ALA A 10 2.91 -2.65 -10.41
C ALA A 10 2.50 -2.13 -11.80
N GLU A 11 2.90 -0.90 -12.14
CA GLU A 11 2.69 -0.32 -13.47
C GLU A 11 3.43 -1.11 -14.56
N ALA A 12 4.70 -1.44 -14.34
CA ALA A 12 5.49 -2.25 -15.27
C ALA A 12 4.87 -3.64 -15.51
N VAL A 13 4.34 -4.27 -14.47
CA VAL A 13 3.62 -5.55 -14.54
C VAL A 13 2.29 -5.42 -15.29
N ALA A 14 1.57 -4.32 -15.10
CA ALA A 14 0.30 -4.04 -15.78
C ALA A 14 0.48 -3.70 -17.26
N ALA A 15 1.56 -3.02 -17.61
CA ALA A 15 1.87 -2.56 -18.97
C ALA A 15 2.28 -3.67 -19.96
N THR A 16 2.49 -4.90 -19.48
CA THR A 16 2.94 -6.04 -20.30
C THR A 16 2.03 -7.25 -20.20
N SER A 17 1.98 -8.06 -21.26
CA SER A 17 1.34 -9.39 -21.27
C SER A 17 2.33 -10.53 -21.05
N SER A 18 3.65 -10.26 -21.11
CA SER A 18 4.69 -11.28 -20.95
C SER A 18 4.77 -11.75 -19.50
N ARG A 19 4.40 -13.01 -19.25
CA ARG A 19 4.49 -13.62 -17.92
C ARG A 19 5.93 -13.60 -17.38
N LEU A 20 6.93 -13.83 -18.24
CA LEU A 20 8.34 -13.80 -17.84
C LEU A 20 8.76 -12.40 -17.38
N ALA A 21 8.34 -11.34 -18.11
CA ALA A 21 8.64 -9.97 -17.71
C ALA A 21 7.99 -9.62 -16.36
N LYS A 22 6.75 -10.07 -16.14
CA LYS A 22 6.07 -9.89 -14.84
C LYS A 22 6.81 -10.58 -13.70
N THR A 23 7.20 -11.84 -13.90
CA THR A 23 7.92 -12.59 -12.86
C THR A 23 9.30 -11.98 -12.57
N ASP A 24 10.01 -11.50 -13.59
CA ASP A 24 11.31 -10.83 -13.40
C ASP A 24 11.16 -9.51 -12.61
N ALA A 25 10.17 -8.67 -12.97
CA ALA A 25 9.90 -7.43 -12.25
C ALA A 25 9.55 -7.68 -10.77
N LEU A 26 8.65 -8.64 -10.51
CA LEU A 26 8.29 -9.02 -9.14
C LEU A 26 9.47 -9.62 -8.38
N ALA A 27 10.27 -10.48 -9.01
CA ALA A 27 11.46 -11.07 -8.37
C ALA A 27 12.49 -10.00 -7.99
N ARG A 28 12.75 -9.03 -8.88
CA ARG A 28 13.66 -7.90 -8.59
C ARG A 28 13.17 -7.04 -7.44
N LEU A 29 11.87 -6.80 -7.35
CA LEU A 29 11.28 -6.07 -6.23
C LEU A 29 11.46 -6.86 -4.94
N LEU A 30 11.00 -8.11 -4.89
CA LEU A 30 11.00 -8.93 -3.67
C LEU A 30 12.42 -9.27 -3.17
N THR A 31 13.41 -9.36 -4.07
CA THR A 31 14.81 -9.60 -3.69
C THR A 31 15.43 -8.42 -2.93
N ARG A 32 14.91 -7.20 -3.13
CA ARG A 32 15.39 -5.98 -2.46
C ARG A 32 14.58 -5.60 -1.22
N ALA A 33 13.46 -6.29 -0.99
CA ALA A 33 12.60 -6.05 0.16
C ALA A 33 13.23 -6.68 1.40
N GLU A 34 13.11 -5.98 2.54
CA GLU A 34 13.45 -6.60 3.81
C GLU A 34 12.44 -7.72 4.14
N PRO A 35 12.82 -8.76 4.89
CA PRO A 35 11.96 -9.93 5.12
C PRO A 35 10.59 -9.60 5.74
N ASP A 36 10.53 -8.56 6.57
CA ASP A 36 9.34 -8.04 7.22
C ASP A 36 8.45 -7.18 6.28
N GLU A 37 9.02 -6.61 5.22
CA GLU A 37 8.27 -5.89 4.18
C GLU A 37 7.53 -6.83 3.23
N ILE A 38 8.01 -8.08 3.04
CA ILE A 38 7.47 -9.03 2.06
C ILE A 38 5.96 -9.29 2.23
N PRO A 39 5.43 -9.57 3.44
CA PRO A 39 3.99 -9.76 3.65
C PRO A 39 3.17 -8.51 3.29
N VAL A 40 3.69 -7.32 3.59
CA VAL A 40 3.03 -6.03 3.31
C VAL A 40 2.97 -5.78 1.81
N ILE A 41 4.10 -5.88 1.13
CA ILE A 41 4.23 -5.72 -0.33
C ILE A 41 3.28 -6.69 -1.04
N THR A 42 3.29 -7.96 -0.62
CA THR A 42 2.45 -9.00 -1.22
C THR A 42 0.96 -8.66 -1.04
N GLY A 43 0.55 -8.24 0.16
CA GLY A 43 -0.82 -7.81 0.42
C GLY A 43 -1.25 -6.61 -0.43
N LEU A 44 -0.39 -5.61 -0.57
CA LEU A 44 -0.64 -4.43 -1.40
C LEU A 44 -0.80 -4.80 -2.89
N LEU A 45 0.09 -5.65 -3.43
CA LEU A 45 0.02 -6.10 -4.83
C LEU A 45 -1.25 -6.91 -5.14
N LEU A 46 -1.76 -7.65 -4.16
CA LEU A 46 -2.97 -8.48 -4.29
C LEU A 46 -4.26 -7.70 -3.96
N ALA A 47 -4.17 -6.40 -3.66
CA ALA A 47 -5.27 -5.62 -3.12
C ALA A 47 -5.93 -6.26 -1.88
N ALA A 48 -5.12 -6.94 -1.07
CA ALA A 48 -5.50 -7.62 0.16
C ALA A 48 -4.46 -7.30 1.27
N PRO A 49 -4.48 -6.06 1.82
CA PRO A 49 -3.58 -5.68 2.91
C PRO A 49 -3.64 -6.67 4.07
N ARG A 50 -2.51 -6.91 4.73
CA ARG A 50 -2.40 -7.96 5.76
C ARG A 50 -3.26 -7.69 7.01
N GLN A 51 -3.62 -6.43 7.24
CA GLN A 51 -4.53 -5.97 8.30
C GLN A 51 -6.01 -6.33 8.02
N GLY A 52 -6.32 -6.77 6.80
CA GLY A 52 -7.67 -7.14 6.41
C GLY A 52 -8.57 -5.92 6.14
N ARG A 53 -9.76 -5.90 6.75
CA ARG A 53 -10.77 -4.89 6.46
C ARG A 53 -10.45 -3.57 7.17
N LEU A 54 -10.02 -2.57 6.39
CA LEU A 54 -9.67 -1.23 6.89
C LEU A 54 -10.88 -0.36 7.28
N GLY A 55 -12.10 -0.75 6.93
CA GLY A 55 -13.31 0.03 7.26
C GLY A 55 -13.37 1.42 6.60
N VAL A 56 -12.63 1.63 5.52
CA VAL A 56 -12.62 2.87 4.72
C VAL A 56 -13.40 2.67 3.43
N GLY A 57 -14.41 3.52 3.22
CA GLY A 57 -15.21 3.53 2.00
C GLY A 57 -14.73 4.57 0.99
N ARG A 58 -15.08 4.38 -0.29
CA ARG A 58 -14.73 5.30 -1.39
C ARG A 58 -15.13 6.76 -1.12
N ARG A 59 -16.26 6.98 -0.42
CA ARG A 59 -16.72 8.33 -0.05
C ARG A 59 -15.78 9.03 0.94
N GLY A 60 -15.22 8.29 1.90
CA GLY A 60 -14.26 8.84 2.86
C GLY A 60 -12.99 9.29 2.16
N ILE A 61 -12.45 8.43 1.28
CA ILE A 61 -11.25 8.75 0.48
C ILE A 61 -11.49 9.96 -0.43
N ALA A 62 -12.65 10.01 -1.11
CA ALA A 62 -12.96 11.09 -2.03
C ALA A 62 -13.21 12.45 -1.35
N ALA A 63 -13.42 12.47 -0.03
CA ALA A 63 -13.59 13.69 0.76
C ALA A 63 -12.27 14.25 1.31
N LEU A 64 -11.18 13.50 1.21
CA LEU A 64 -9.85 13.95 1.64
C LEU A 64 -9.32 14.99 0.66
N ASP A 65 -9.00 16.18 1.18
CA ASP A 65 -8.30 17.25 0.46
C ASP A 65 -6.92 17.42 1.07
N VAL A 66 -5.98 16.57 0.62
CA VAL A 66 -4.61 16.51 1.13
C VAL A 66 -3.65 16.87 0.00
N PRO A 67 -2.76 17.85 0.19
CA PRO A 67 -1.79 18.19 -0.84
C PRO A 67 -0.84 17.02 -1.10
N HIS A 68 -0.47 16.84 -2.37
CA HIS A 68 0.56 15.87 -2.73
C HIS A 68 1.92 16.29 -2.16
N ALA A 69 2.68 15.31 -1.67
CA ALA A 69 4.08 15.52 -1.32
C ALA A 69 4.89 15.85 -2.58
N ALA A 70 5.86 16.77 -2.46
CA ALA A 70 6.74 17.13 -3.57
C ALA A 70 7.69 15.99 -3.99
N GLU A 71 8.01 15.10 -3.05
CA GLU A 71 8.88 13.95 -3.26
C GLU A 71 8.27 12.68 -2.65
N PRO A 72 8.53 11.50 -3.25
CA PRO A 72 8.09 10.22 -2.70
C PRO A 72 8.88 9.88 -1.43
N THR A 73 8.24 10.07 -0.29
CA THR A 73 8.84 9.85 1.03
C THR A 73 8.26 8.64 1.76
N LEU A 74 7.02 8.25 1.44
CA LEU A 74 6.30 7.18 2.13
C LEU A 74 6.96 5.82 1.92
N THR A 75 7.24 5.12 3.01
CA THR A 75 7.82 3.77 2.99
C THR A 75 6.76 2.68 3.13
N ILE A 76 7.13 1.43 2.81
CA ILE A 76 6.28 0.27 3.03
C ILE A 76 5.96 0.10 4.53
N ALA A 77 6.94 0.33 5.40
CA ALA A 77 6.75 0.27 6.85
C ALA A 77 5.77 1.33 7.35
N ASP A 78 5.84 2.56 6.82
CA ASP A 78 4.89 3.62 7.19
C ASP A 78 3.45 3.23 6.81
N VAL A 79 3.25 2.67 5.61
CA VAL A 79 1.93 2.18 5.18
C VAL A 79 1.45 1.07 6.10
N ASP A 80 2.30 0.09 6.40
CA ASP A 80 1.93 -1.02 7.29
C ASP A 80 1.47 -0.52 8.66
N HIS A 81 2.24 0.42 9.23
CA HIS A 81 1.96 1.01 10.52
C HIS A 81 0.64 1.79 10.53
N VAL A 82 0.43 2.68 9.56
CA VAL A 82 -0.80 3.49 9.47
C VAL A 82 -2.04 2.61 9.24
N LEU A 83 -1.92 1.56 8.44
CA LEU A 83 -3.03 0.62 8.23
C LEU A 83 -3.35 -0.19 9.50
N GLU A 84 -2.35 -0.53 10.30
CA GLU A 84 -2.53 -1.18 11.61
C GLU A 84 -3.28 -0.25 12.57
N GLU A 85 -2.85 1.02 12.68
CA GLU A 85 -3.52 2.03 13.50
C GLU A 85 -4.98 2.23 13.10
N LEU A 86 -5.25 2.25 11.79
CA LEU A 86 -6.59 2.40 11.25
C LEU A 86 -7.52 1.23 11.62
N VAL A 87 -7.02 -0.01 11.58
CA VAL A 87 -7.78 -1.17 12.05
C VAL A 87 -7.97 -1.11 13.56
N GLY A 88 -6.94 -0.74 14.33
CA GLY A 88 -7.04 -0.55 15.78
C GLY A 88 -8.04 0.53 16.20
N ALA A 89 -8.17 1.59 15.41
CA ALA A 89 -9.13 2.67 15.64
C ALA A 89 -10.59 2.27 15.35
N SER A 90 -10.85 1.10 14.76
CA SER A 90 -12.18 0.66 14.33
C SER A 90 -13.05 0.13 15.49
N GLY A 91 -13.44 1.03 16.40
CA GLY A 91 -14.43 0.82 17.48
C GLY A 91 -15.48 1.95 17.55
N SER A 92 -16.43 1.90 18.49
CA SER A 92 -17.49 2.92 18.67
C SER A 92 -16.88 4.30 18.97
N GLY A 93 -16.79 5.18 17.95
CA GLY A 93 -16.09 6.47 18.01
C GLY A 93 -15.22 6.77 16.77
N SER A 94 -15.02 5.78 15.91
CA SER A 94 -14.09 5.74 14.75
C SER A 94 -14.33 6.73 13.60
N ALA A 95 -15.28 7.66 13.68
CA ALA A 95 -15.53 8.60 12.58
C ALA A 95 -14.46 9.69 12.45
N ALA A 96 -13.93 10.19 13.58
CA ALA A 96 -13.02 11.35 13.60
C ALA A 96 -11.59 11.03 13.10
N VAL A 97 -11.09 9.81 13.33
CA VAL A 97 -9.74 9.40 12.90
C VAL A 97 -9.66 9.17 11.38
N ARG A 98 -10.79 8.90 10.71
CA ARG A 98 -10.85 8.54 9.28
C ARG A 98 -10.94 9.74 8.32
N THR A 99 -11.11 10.94 8.84
CA THR A 99 -11.29 12.18 8.07
C THR A 99 -10.12 13.16 8.22
N GLY A 100 -9.13 12.82 9.05
CA GLY A 100 -7.95 13.64 9.30
C GLY A 100 -6.84 13.40 8.30
#